data_AF-A0A536XN98-F1
#
_entry.id   AF-A0A536XN98-F1
#
_cell.length_a   1.000
_cell.length_b   1.000
_cell.length_c   1.000
_cell.angle_alpha   90.00
_cell.angle_beta   90.00
_cell.angle_gamma   90.00
#
_symmetry.space_group_name_H-M   'P 1'
#
loop_
_entity.id
_entity.type
_entity.pdbx_description
1 polymer ?
#
loop_
_entity_poly.entity_id
_entity_poly.type
_entity_poly.pdbx_seq_one_letter_code
_entity_poly.pdbx_strand_id
1 'polypeptide(L)' 'MLTIALAVLVAAPVAAQTQNSPSDRVTTKEQRAARAKERCKLNHGVDCDTPEGLKEWLLQERSRQEAIRDRRLPTSQ' A
#
# COMPACT_ATOMS: atom_id res chain seq x y z
N MET A 1 19.84 8.63 54.81
CA MET A 1 20.00 9.39 53.55
C MET A 1 19.82 8.43 52.39
N LEU A 2 18.63 8.37 51.80
CA LEU A 2 18.31 7.42 50.72
C LEU A 2 18.53 8.15 49.38
N THR A 3 19.58 7.79 48.66
CA THR A 3 19.91 8.38 47.35
C THR A 3 19.05 7.74 46.27
N ILE A 4 18.02 8.46 45.82
CA ILE A 4 17.17 8.06 44.69
C ILE A 4 17.92 8.38 43.40
N ALA A 5 18.40 7.35 42.71
CA ALA A 5 18.98 7.48 41.38
C ALA A 5 17.85 7.71 40.36
N LEU A 6 17.78 8.90 39.78
CA LEU A 6 16.88 9.21 38.66
C LEU A 6 17.40 8.54 37.38
N ALA A 7 16.71 7.51 36.92
CA ALA A 7 16.93 6.94 35.58
C ALA A 7 16.23 7.84 34.54
N VAL A 8 17.02 8.51 33.70
CA VAL A 8 16.52 9.32 32.58
C VAL A 8 16.13 8.37 31.45
N LEU A 9 14.82 8.23 31.22
CA LEU A 9 14.27 7.55 30.05
C LEU A 9 14.49 8.44 28.82
N VAL A 10 15.53 8.14 28.04
CA VAL A 10 15.74 8.76 26.72
C VAL A 10 14.75 8.11 25.75
N ALA A 11 13.62 8.77 25.54
CA ALA A 11 12.69 8.43 24.47
C ALA A 11 13.36 8.74 23.11
N ALA A 12 13.88 7.72 22.44
CA ALA A 12 14.34 7.86 21.07
C ALA A 12 13.13 8.02 20.14
N PRO A 13 13.15 8.95 19.16
CA PRO A 13 12.06 9.11 18.21
C PRO A 13 12.09 7.93 17.25
N VAL A 14 11.00 7.15 17.21
CA VAL A 14 10.78 6.12 16.19
C VAL A 14 10.51 6.85 14.87
N ALA A 15 11.55 7.01 14.05
CA ALA A 15 11.41 7.50 12.69
C ALA A 15 10.80 6.40 11.81
N ALA A 16 9.50 6.15 11.95
CA ALA A 16 8.73 5.37 10.97
C ALA A 16 8.39 6.26 9.76
N GLN A 17 9.41 6.75 9.05
CA GLN A 17 9.21 7.37 7.75
C GLN A 17 9.53 6.36 6.67
N THR A 18 8.54 5.54 6.32
CA THR A 18 8.55 4.82 5.05
C THR A 18 8.52 5.86 3.94
N GLN A 19 9.71 6.29 3.50
CA GLN A 19 9.88 7.12 2.32
C GLN A 19 9.30 6.36 1.12
N ASN A 20 8.08 6.72 0.73
CA ASN A 20 7.53 6.34 -0.57
C ASN A 20 8.37 7.07 -1.62
N SER A 21 9.46 6.42 -2.07
CA SER A 21 10.29 6.99 -3.11
C SER A 21 9.43 7.14 -4.38
N PRO A 22 9.59 8.22 -5.17
CA PRO A 22 8.84 8.40 -6.42
C PRO A 22 8.97 7.19 -7.36
N SER A 23 10.13 6.51 -7.32
CA SER A 23 10.40 5.27 -8.08
C SER A 23 9.45 4.12 -7.68
N ASP A 24 9.16 3.97 -6.38
CA ASP A 24 8.22 2.95 -5.88
C ASP A 24 6.77 3.24 -6.31
N ARG A 25 6.43 4.52 -6.51
CA ARG A 25 5.10 4.91 -7.01
C ARG A 25 4.91 4.61 -8.50
N VAL A 26 5.98 4.68 -9.30
CA VAL A 26 5.92 4.36 -10.73
C VAL A 26 5.80 2.85 -10.93
N THR A 27 6.64 2.07 -10.25
CA THR A 27 6.61 0.60 -10.33
C THR A 27 5.27 0.03 -9.86
N THR A 28 4.65 0.62 -8.83
CA THR A 28 3.32 0.19 -8.35
C THR A 28 2.19 0.52 -9.31
N LYS A 29 2.29 1.61 -10.09
CA LYS A 29 1.27 1.97 -11.09
C LYS A 29 1.31 1.02 -12.28
N GLU A 30 2.49 0.72 -12.82
CA GLU A 30 2.65 -0.22 -13.93
C GLU A 30 2.23 -1.63 -13.54
N GLN A 31 2.64 -2.10 -12.34
CA GLN A 31 2.18 -3.39 -11.82
C GLN A 31 0.66 -3.46 -11.62
N ARG A 32 0.01 -2.34 -11.28
CA ARG A 32 -1.45 -2.27 -11.16
C ARG A 32 -2.13 -2.40 -12.52
N ALA A 33 -1.60 -1.71 -13.54
CA ALA A 33 -2.10 -1.81 -14.90
C ALA A 33 -1.93 -3.22 -15.48
N ALA A 34 -0.77 -3.85 -15.28
CA ALA A 34 -0.52 -5.22 -15.71
C ALA A 34 -1.51 -6.21 -15.07
N ARG A 35 -1.74 -6.10 -13.75
CA ARG A 35 -2.73 -6.94 -13.05
C ARG A 35 -4.17 -6.68 -13.51
N ALA A 36 -4.54 -5.42 -13.75
CA ALA A 36 -5.86 -5.08 -14.28
C ALA A 36 -6.07 -5.70 -15.67
N LYS A 37 -5.06 -5.67 -16.53
CA LYS A 37 -5.08 -6.30 -17.86
C LYS A 37 -5.26 -7.81 -17.80
N GLU A 38 -4.51 -8.50 -16.95
CA GLU A 38 -4.65 -9.94 -16.77
C GLU A 38 -6.04 -10.32 -16.24
N ARG A 39 -6.58 -9.54 -15.31
CA ARG A 39 -7.96 -9.74 -14.81
C ARG A 39 -9.01 -9.51 -15.89
N CYS A 40 -8.86 -8.48 -16.71
CA CYS A 40 -9.76 -8.22 -17.83
C CYS A 40 -9.82 -9.44 -18.77
N LYS A 41 -8.65 -9.99 -19.15
CA LYS A 41 -8.57 -11.19 -20.01
C LYS A 41 -9.22 -12.42 -19.36
N LEU A 42 -8.95 -12.67 -18.07
CA LEU A 42 -9.51 -13.81 -17.33
C LEU A 42 -11.04 -13.76 -17.22
N ASN A 43 -11.63 -12.57 -17.27
CA ASN A 43 -13.07 -12.38 -17.20
C ASN A 43 -13.69 -12.14 -18.59
N HIS A 44 -12.97 -12.45 -19.66
CA HIS A 44 -13.42 -12.26 -21.04
C HIS A 44 -13.90 -10.81 -21.33
N GLY A 45 -13.17 -9.82 -20.80
CA GLY A 45 -13.43 -8.42 -21.05
C GLY A 45 -13.30 -8.06 -22.53
N VAL A 46 -14.13 -7.12 -22.98
CA VAL A 46 -14.24 -6.73 -24.40
C VAL A 46 -13.04 -5.90 -24.85
N ASP A 47 -12.48 -5.08 -23.97
CA ASP A 47 -11.34 -4.23 -24.23
C ASP A 47 -10.36 -4.25 -23.05
N CYS A 48 -9.22 -4.92 -23.25
CA CYS A 48 -8.19 -5.10 -22.21
C CYS A 48 -6.88 -4.38 -22.54
N ASP A 49 -6.85 -3.64 -23.65
CA ASP A 49 -5.65 -2.98 -24.16
C ASP A 49 -5.75 -1.46 -24.08
N THR A 50 -6.97 -0.91 -23.99
CA THR A 50 -7.17 0.54 -23.79
C THR A 50 -7.27 0.92 -22.31
N PRO A 51 -6.92 2.17 -21.97
CA PRO A 51 -7.19 2.74 -20.65
C PRO A 51 -8.68 2.71 -20.26
N GLU A 52 -9.57 2.92 -21.24
CA GLU A 52 -11.03 2.96 -21.05
C GLU A 52 -11.56 1.59 -20.64
N GLY A 53 -11.15 0.53 -21.35
CA GLY A 53 -11.52 -0.85 -21.04
C GLY A 53 -10.95 -1.35 -19.70
N LEU A 54 -9.81 -0.83 -19.27
CA LEU A 54 -9.18 -1.18 -17.98
C LEU A 54 -9.70 -0.37 -16.78
N LYS A 55 -10.53 0.65 -16.98
CA LYS A 55 -10.95 1.58 -15.92
C LYS A 55 -11.58 0.88 -14.72
N GLU A 56 -12.55 0.00 -14.94
CA GLU A 56 -13.25 -0.72 -13.86
C GLU A 56 -12.30 -1.68 -13.13
N TRP A 57 -11.44 -2.37 -13.87
CA TRP A 57 -10.44 -3.28 -13.33
C TRP A 57 -9.40 -2.57 -12.47
N LEU A 58 -8.99 -1.35 -12.87
CA LEU A 58 -8.06 -0.51 -12.10
C LEU A 58 -8.66 -0.02 -10.78
N LEU A 59 -9.95 0.32 -10.77
CA LEU A 59 -10.67 0.70 -9.54
C LEU A 59 -10.75 -0.48 -8.57
N GLN A 60 -11.00 -1.68 -9.09
CA GLN A 60 -11.09 -2.85 -8.25
C GLN A 60 -9.73 -3.29 -7.70
N GLU A 61 -8.65 -3.14 -8.46
CA GLU A 61 -7.30 -3.42 -7.95
C GLU A 61 -6.88 -2.40 -6.87
N ARG A 62 -7.29 -1.14 -6.99
CA ARG A 62 -7.09 -0.13 -5.92
C ARG A 62 -7.81 -0.56 -4.64
N SER A 63 -9.09 -0.90 -4.73
CA SER A 63 -9.91 -1.33 -3.59
C SER A 63 -9.32 -2.57 -2.91
N ARG A 64 -8.80 -3.52 -3.71
CA ARG A 64 -8.11 -4.71 -3.19
C ARG A 64 -6.84 -4.36 -2.42
N GLN A 65 -6.00 -3.46 -2.96
CA GLN A 65 -4.79 -3.02 -2.29
C GLN A 65 -5.10 -2.28 -0.98
N GLU A 66 -6.16 -1.48 -0.96
CA GLU A 66 -6.63 -0.79 0.24
C GLU A 66 -7.07 -1.78 1.33
N ALA A 67 -7.86 -2.79 0.97
CA ALA A 67 -8.26 -3.86 1.91
C ALA A 67 -7.07 -4.67 2.44
N ILE A 68 -6.07 -4.94 1.60
CA ILE A 68 -4.84 -5.62 2.02
C ILE A 68 -4.04 -4.74 2.98
N ARG A 69 -3.94 -3.43 2.71
CA ARG A 69 -3.26 -2.47 3.58
C ARG A 69 -3.96 -2.39 4.94
N ASP A 70 -5.28 -2.29 4.93
CA ASP A 70 -6.11 -2.21 6.13
C ASP A 70 -5.90 -3.43 7.05
N ARG A 71 -5.92 -4.66 6.48
CA ARG A 71 -5.62 -5.88 7.24
C ARG A 71 -4.20 -5.97 7.80
N ARG A 72 -3.23 -5.27 7.21
CA ARG A 72 -1.83 -5.27 7.69
C ARG A 72 -1.60 -4.26 8.80
N LEU A 73 -2.48 -3.28 8.97
CA LEU A 73 -2.40 -2.39 10.10
C LEU A 73 -2.83 -3.20 11.34
N PRO A 74 -1.98 -3.33 12.38
CA PRO A 74 -2.44 -3.92 13.62
C PRO A 74 -3.62 -3.06 14.09
N THR A 75 -4.77 -3.69 14.30
CA THR A 75 -5.87 -3.05 15.02
C THR A 75 -5.35 -2.78 16.41
N SER A 76 -4.81 -1.58 16.65
CA SER A 76 -4.63 -1.06 18.00
C SER A 76 -6.02 -0.91 18.58
N GLN A 77 -6.46 -1.96 19.25
CA GLN A 77 -7.52 -1.96 20.25
C GLN A 77 -6.85 -2.10 21.61
#